data_AF-A0A645HT40-F1
#
_entry.id   AF-A0A645HT40-F1
#
_cell.length_a   1.000
_cell.length_b   1.000
_cell.length_c   1.000
_cell.angle_alpha   90.00
_cell.angle_beta   90.00
_cell.angle_gamma   90.00
#
_symmetry.space_group_name_H-M   'P 1'
#
loop_
_entity.id
_entity.type
_entity.pdbx_description
1 polymer ?
#
loop_
_entity_poly.entity_id
_entity_poly.type
_entity_poly.pdbx_seq_one_letter_code
_entity_poly.pdbx_strand_id
1 'polypeptide(L)'
;MPADPVFSPAGRQIAFVTAPNLDSKEYPNAEKYKAWTSSFTLWVAHSDGSEARILTPVASDVKQPQWSKDGQYIMYAADNCLWIIDAEGNASHKIAGPFSTSNDQANYYEGNGAWDWFKG
;
A
#
# COMPACT_ATOMS: atom_id res chain seq x y z
N MET A 1 7.39 0.52 5.99
CA MET A 1 8.71 0.56 5.30
C MET A 1 8.43 0.39 3.82
N PRO A 2 9.17 0.97 2.86
CA PRO A 2 8.69 1.17 1.48
C PRO A 2 8.33 -0.09 0.67
N ALA A 3 8.51 -1.30 1.20
CA ALA A 3 8.05 -2.54 0.58
C ALA A 3 6.76 -3.12 1.18
N ASP A 4 6.49 -2.97 2.49
CA ASP A 4 5.40 -3.62 3.25
C ASP A 4 4.90 -4.97 2.66
N PRO A 5 5.77 -5.98 2.46
CA PRO A 5 5.40 -7.19 1.74
C PRO A 5 4.52 -8.12 2.61
N VAL A 6 3.52 -8.73 1.99
CA VAL A 6 2.59 -9.67 2.64
C VAL A 6 2.28 -10.87 1.75
N PHE A 7 2.42 -12.08 2.29
CA PHE A 7 2.00 -13.30 1.61
C PHE A 7 0.48 -13.42 1.55
N SER A 8 -0.03 -13.98 0.46
CA SER A 8 -1.40 -14.47 0.41
C SER A 8 -1.60 -15.62 1.40
N PRO A 9 -2.83 -15.91 1.86
CA PRO A 9 -3.07 -16.93 2.89
C PRO A 9 -2.56 -18.33 2.50
N ALA A 10 -2.65 -18.67 1.21
CA ALA A 10 -2.14 -19.93 0.66
C ALA A 10 -0.62 -19.90 0.37
N GLY A 11 0.05 -18.76 0.58
CA GLY A 11 1.49 -18.58 0.37
C GLY A 11 1.94 -18.54 -1.09
N ARG A 12 1.02 -18.48 -2.06
CA ARG A 12 1.35 -18.56 -3.50
C ARG A 12 1.70 -17.22 -4.14
N GLN A 13 1.30 -16.13 -3.49
CA GLN A 13 1.50 -14.77 -4.00
C GLN A 13 2.02 -13.88 -2.89
N ILE A 14 2.69 -12.80 -3.28
CA ILE A 14 3.16 -11.74 -2.40
C ILE A 14 2.60 -10.43 -2.95
N ALA A 15 1.91 -9.67 -2.10
CA ALA A 15 1.58 -8.28 -2.38
C ALA A 15 2.62 -7.38 -1.72
N PHE A 16 3.06 -6.35 -2.40
CA PHE A 16 4.09 -5.45 -1.92
C PHE A 16 3.94 -4.06 -2.54
N VAL A 17 4.46 -3.06 -1.84
CA VAL A 17 4.54 -1.69 -2.32
C VAL A 17 5.91 -1.48 -2.96
N THR A 18 5.97 -0.70 -4.03
CA THR A 18 7.24 -0.22 -4.57
C THR A 18 7.28 1.29 -4.61
N ALA A 19 8.49 1.83 -4.50
CA ALA A 19 8.79 3.24 -4.59
C ALA A 19 10.02 3.43 -5.49
N PRO A 20 10.08 4.51 -6.29
CA PRO A 20 11.27 4.84 -7.06
C PRO A 20 12.44 5.16 -6.13
N ASN A 21 13.66 4.95 -6.62
CA ASN A 21 14.85 5.39 -5.91
C ASN A 21 14.85 6.93 -5.83
N LEU A 22 15.23 7.49 -4.68
CA LEU A 22 15.34 8.94 -4.47
C LEU A 22 16.65 9.54 -5.01
N ASP A 23 17.55 8.68 -5.50
CA ASP A 23 18.87 8.98 -6.05
C ASP A 23 19.66 9.97 -5.19
N SER A 24 19.47 9.86 -3.87
CA SER A 24 20.16 10.66 -2.86
C SER A 24 20.21 9.91 -1.53
N LYS A 25 21.28 10.13 -0.78
CA LYS A 25 21.42 9.67 0.62
C LYS A 25 20.89 10.68 1.63
N GLU A 26 20.52 11.88 1.18
CA GLU A 26 19.93 12.91 2.01
C GLU A 26 18.45 12.65 2.21
N TYR A 27 17.96 12.91 3.43
CA TYR A 27 16.53 12.88 3.71
C TYR A 27 15.82 13.92 2.82
N PRO A 28 14.75 13.53 2.10
CA PRO A 28 14.03 14.46 1.24
C PRO A 28 13.39 15.58 2.08
N ASN A 29 13.36 16.78 1.53
CA ASN A 29 12.52 17.84 2.09
C ASN A 29 11.02 17.44 1.98
N ALA A 30 10.13 18.16 2.67
CA ALA A 30 8.71 17.79 2.74
C ALA A 30 8.04 17.67 1.35
N GLU A 31 8.40 18.53 0.40
CA GLU A 31 7.85 18.51 -0.96
C GLU A 31 8.32 17.26 -1.73
N LYS A 32 9.62 16.95 -1.67
CA LYS A 32 10.19 15.75 -2.29
C LYS A 32 9.68 14.48 -1.61
N TYR A 33 9.48 14.49 -0.30
CA TYR A 33 8.90 13.38 0.45
C TYR A 33 7.46 13.10 -0.01
N LYS A 34 6.64 14.15 -0.10
CA LYS A 34 5.26 14.05 -0.59
C LYS A 34 5.21 13.53 -2.04
N ALA A 35 6.05 14.07 -2.91
CA ALA A 35 6.13 13.60 -4.30
C ALA A 35 6.55 12.12 -4.38
N TRP A 36 7.45 11.69 -3.50
CA TRP A 36 7.90 10.30 -3.43
C TRP A 36 6.82 9.35 -2.92
N THR A 37 6.14 9.67 -1.82
CA THR A 37 5.04 8.82 -1.31
C THR A 37 3.87 8.76 -2.28
N SER A 38 3.58 9.85 -3.01
CA SER A 38 2.59 9.85 -4.09
C SER A 38 2.94 8.93 -5.28
N SER A 39 4.19 8.45 -5.38
CA SER A 39 4.63 7.52 -6.43
C SER A 39 4.59 6.04 -6.01
N PHE A 40 4.15 5.75 -4.79
CA PHE A 40 4.07 4.37 -4.31
C PHE A 40 3.01 3.60 -5.10
N THR A 41 3.35 2.37 -5.48
CA THR A 41 2.45 1.51 -6.27
C THR A 41 2.28 0.14 -5.61
N LEU A 42 1.07 -0.41 -5.66
CA LEU A 42 0.80 -1.77 -5.21
C LEU A 42 1.08 -2.77 -6.33
N TRP A 43 1.84 -3.80 -6.00
CA TRP A 43 2.20 -4.90 -6.87
C TRP A 43 1.77 -6.23 -6.27
N VAL A 44 1.59 -7.22 -7.14
CA VAL A 44 1.52 -8.63 -6.79
C VAL A 44 2.50 -9.42 -7.65
N ALA A 45 3.10 -10.45 -7.07
CA ALA A 45 3.91 -11.44 -7.78
C ALA A 45 3.61 -12.84 -7.21
N HIS A 46 3.96 -13.88 -7.95
CA HIS A 46 4.06 -15.22 -7.40
C HIS A 46 5.15 -15.28 -6.32
N SER A 47 5.02 -16.22 -5.39
CA SER A 47 5.96 -16.42 -4.29
C SER A 47 7.37 -16.83 -4.74
N ASP A 48 7.52 -17.30 -5.97
CA ASP A 48 8.81 -17.59 -6.61
C ASP A 48 9.43 -16.36 -7.31
N GLY A 49 8.75 -15.22 -7.28
CA GLY A 49 9.16 -13.96 -7.92
C GLY A 49 8.71 -13.80 -9.38
N SER A 50 8.01 -14.78 -9.94
CA SER A 50 7.45 -14.70 -11.30
C SER A 50 6.17 -13.85 -11.34
N GLU A 51 5.78 -13.46 -12.56
CA GLU A 51 4.49 -12.80 -12.85
C GLU A 51 4.19 -11.54 -12.03
N ALA A 52 5.22 -10.75 -11.73
CA ALA A 52 5.08 -9.46 -11.08
C ALA A 52 4.25 -8.49 -11.95
N ARG A 53 3.18 -7.93 -11.38
CA ARG A 53 2.29 -6.97 -12.05
C ARG A 53 1.80 -5.89 -11.09
N ILE A 54 1.52 -4.71 -11.64
CA ILE A 54 0.90 -3.58 -10.93
C ILE A 54 -0.59 -3.87 -10.74
N LEU A 55 -1.12 -3.63 -9.54
CA LEU A 55 -2.55 -3.75 -9.24
C LEU A 55 -3.27 -2.39 -9.19
N THR A 56 -2.59 -1.32 -8.79
CA THR A 56 -3.21 0.00 -8.66
C THR A 56 -2.80 0.93 -9.79
N PRO A 57 -3.71 1.33 -10.70
CA PRO A 57 -3.37 2.28 -11.74
C PRO A 57 -3.39 3.75 -11.25
N VAL A 58 -4.16 4.10 -10.20
CA VAL A 58 -4.29 5.49 -9.72
C VAL A 58 -4.55 5.53 -8.21
N ALA A 59 -3.50 5.59 -7.40
CA ALA A 59 -3.61 5.85 -5.96
C ALA A 59 -2.31 6.50 -5.47
N SER A 60 -2.40 7.52 -4.61
CA SER A 60 -1.23 8.16 -4.02
C SER A 60 -1.03 7.70 -2.57
N ASP A 61 0.22 7.62 -2.11
CA ASP A 61 0.56 7.17 -0.75
C ASP A 61 0.04 5.75 -0.43
N VAL A 62 0.18 4.84 -1.40
CA VAL A 62 -0.20 3.43 -1.26
C VAL A 62 0.69 2.73 -0.24
N LYS A 63 0.09 2.15 0.80
CA LYS A 63 0.84 1.51 1.90
C LYS A 63 0.07 0.37 2.57
N GLN A 64 0.81 -0.44 3.32
CA GLN A 64 0.28 -1.47 4.23
C GLN A 64 -0.76 -2.42 3.57
N PRO A 65 -0.43 -3.10 2.46
CA PRO A 65 -1.35 -4.08 1.88
C PRO A 65 -1.61 -5.24 2.85
N GLN A 66 -2.81 -5.81 2.80
CA GLN A 66 -3.23 -6.99 3.55
C GLN A 66 -4.14 -7.85 2.69
N TRP A 67 -3.89 -9.16 2.62
CA TRP A 67 -4.77 -10.08 1.91
C TRP A 67 -6.02 -10.43 2.72
N SER A 68 -7.14 -10.60 2.04
CA SER A 68 -8.31 -11.28 2.60
C SER A 68 -7.99 -12.75 2.88
N LYS A 69 -8.69 -13.36 3.85
CA LYS A 69 -8.47 -14.77 4.24
C LYS A 69 -8.70 -15.77 3.10
N ASP A 70 -9.57 -15.44 2.16
CA ASP A 70 -9.86 -16.25 0.96
C ASP A 70 -8.88 -15.97 -0.19
N GLY A 71 -7.96 -15.01 -0.03
CA GLY A 71 -6.98 -14.62 -1.03
C GLY A 71 -7.57 -13.96 -2.28
N GLN A 72 -8.84 -13.56 -2.27
CA GLN A 72 -9.49 -12.94 -3.44
C GLN A 72 -9.27 -11.42 -3.50
N TYR A 73 -8.96 -10.80 -2.36
CA TYR A 73 -8.85 -9.35 -2.25
C TYR A 73 -7.59 -8.92 -1.50
N ILE A 74 -7.16 -7.70 -1.79
CA ILE A 74 -6.12 -6.99 -1.06
C ILE A 74 -6.71 -5.68 -0.58
N MET A 75 -6.65 -5.46 0.73
CA MET A 75 -6.95 -4.18 1.35
C MET A 75 -5.67 -3.36 1.48
N TYR A 76 -5.74 -2.05 1.29
CA TYR A 76 -4.59 -1.16 1.41
C TYR A 76 -5.02 0.25 1.84
N ALA A 77 -4.07 1.01 2.39
CA ALA A 77 -4.27 2.42 2.68
C ALA A 77 -3.74 3.24 1.50
N ALA A 78 -4.50 4.26 1.07
CA ALA A 78 -4.09 5.23 0.07
C ALA A 78 -4.96 6.49 0.18
N ASP A 79 -4.39 7.65 -0.12
CA ASP A 79 -5.11 8.94 -0.09
C ASP A 79 -5.93 9.14 1.19
N ASN A 80 -5.34 8.80 2.34
CA ASN A 80 -5.96 8.89 3.67
C ASN A 80 -7.28 8.10 3.79
N CYS A 81 -7.47 7.09 2.95
CA CYS A 81 -8.65 6.22 2.91
C CYS A 81 -8.23 4.74 2.96
N LEU A 82 -9.18 3.89 3.30
CA LEU A 82 -9.07 2.44 3.19
C LEU A 82 -9.68 2.00 1.86
N TRP A 83 -8.94 1.20 1.12
CA TRP A 83 -9.33 0.68 -0.19
C TRP A 83 -9.25 -0.84 -0.19
N ILE A 84 -10.02 -1.45 -1.07
CA ILE A 84 -9.94 -2.87 -1.40
C ILE A 84 -9.89 -3.02 -2.91
N ILE A 85 -9.10 -3.98 -3.37
CA ILE A 85 -8.99 -4.36 -4.77
C ILE A 85 -9.00 -5.88 -4.87
N ASP A 86 -9.60 -6.39 -5.94
CA ASP A 86 -9.48 -7.79 -6.34
C ASP A 86 -8.01 -8.16 -6.63
N ALA A 87 -7.60 -9.39 -6.32
CA ALA A 87 -6.23 -9.90 -6.50
C ALA A 87 -5.73 -9.85 -7.96
N GLU A 88 -6.66 -9.81 -8.91
CA GLU A 88 -6.37 -9.64 -10.35
C GLU A 88 -6.37 -8.17 -10.80
N GLY A 89 -6.68 -7.23 -9.90
CA GLY A 89 -6.59 -5.79 -10.14
C GLY A 89 -7.82 -5.14 -10.79
N ASN A 90 -8.92 -5.88 -10.93
CA ASN A 90 -10.05 -5.48 -11.78
C ASN A 90 -11.10 -4.58 -11.09
N ALA A 91 -11.15 -4.55 -9.76
CA ALA A 91 -12.27 -3.94 -9.04
C ALA A 91 -11.81 -3.23 -7.76
N SER A 92 -11.15 -2.07 -7.89
CA SER A 92 -10.80 -1.25 -6.73
C SER A 92 -11.97 -0.36 -6.29
N HIS A 93 -12.23 -0.30 -4.99
CA HIS A 93 -13.14 0.68 -4.41
C HIS A 93 -12.75 1.09 -2.99
N LYS A 94 -13.20 2.28 -2.59
CA LYS A 94 -13.00 2.83 -1.25
C LYS A 94 -13.95 2.16 -0.26
N ILE A 95 -13.41 1.69 0.86
CA ILE A 95 -14.18 1.16 1.99
C ILE A 95 -14.54 2.29 2.96
N ALA A 96 -13.57 3.13 3.34
CA ALA A 96 -13.77 4.16 4.37
C ALA A 96 -12.76 5.31 4.26
N GLY A 97 -13.06 6.43 4.92
CA GLY A 97 -12.24 7.66 4.95
C GLY A 97 -12.86 8.85 4.20
N PRO A 98 -12.16 10.00 4.16
CA PRO A 98 -10.82 10.22 4.68
C PRO A 98 -10.75 10.17 6.21
N PHE A 99 -9.67 9.61 6.78
CA PHE A 99 -9.51 9.43 8.24
C PHE A 99 -8.84 10.62 8.96
N SER A 100 -8.39 11.62 8.20
CA SER A 100 -7.90 12.90 8.71
C SER A 100 -8.56 14.06 7.96
N THR A 101 -8.99 15.08 8.69
CA THR A 101 -9.61 16.30 8.14
C THR A 101 -8.72 17.54 8.28
N SER A 102 -7.48 17.41 8.78
CA SER A 102 -6.57 18.56 8.93
C SER A 102 -5.21 18.30 8.29
N ASN A 103 -4.72 19.30 7.57
CA ASN A 103 -3.46 19.30 6.82
C ASN A 103 -2.20 19.15 7.72
N ASP A 104 -2.38 19.08 9.05
CA ASP A 104 -1.32 19.06 10.07
C ASP A 104 -1.09 17.67 10.69
N GLN A 105 -2.03 16.72 10.51
CA GLN A 105 -1.93 15.38 11.09
C GLN A 105 -1.30 14.32 10.17
N ALA A 106 -0.88 14.70 8.95
CA ALA A 106 -0.18 13.80 8.03
C ALA A 106 1.04 13.15 8.71
N ASN A 107 1.73 13.88 9.58
CA ASN A 107 2.95 13.41 10.25
C ASN A 107 2.73 12.47 11.45
N TYR A 108 1.50 12.31 11.96
CA TYR A 108 1.30 11.57 13.23
C TYR A 108 1.05 10.07 13.04
N TYR A 109 0.55 9.66 11.86
CA TYR A 109 0.26 8.24 11.56
C TYR A 109 1.33 7.57 10.69
N GLU A 110 2.39 8.30 10.30
CA GLU A 110 3.50 7.79 9.48
C GLU A 110 4.46 6.84 10.24
N GLY A 111 4.32 6.75 11.56
CA GLY A 111 5.09 5.83 12.40
C GLY A 111 4.21 4.79 13.09
N ASN A 112 4.22 3.56 12.58
CA ASN A 112 3.84 2.34 13.33
C ASN A 112 2.37 2.17 13.76
N GLY A 113 1.41 2.61 12.94
CA GLY A 113 0.03 2.12 13.04
C GLY A 113 -0.14 0.84 12.21
N ALA A 114 0.39 -0.29 12.67
CA ALA A 114 -0.09 -1.57 12.16
C ALA A 114 -1.58 -1.62 12.50
N TRP A 115 -2.44 -1.61 11.48
CA TRP A 115 -3.88 -1.78 11.63
C TRP A 115 -4.15 -3.22 12.09
N ASP A 116 -3.97 -3.49 13.37
CA ASP A 116 -4.07 -4.83 13.99
C ASP A 116 -5.51 -5.37 14.10
N TRP A 117 -6.50 -4.76 13.43
CA TRP A 117 -7.91 -5.06 13.64
C TRP A 117 -8.46 -6.24 12.81
N PHE A 118 -7.63 -6.95 12.05
CA PHE A 118 -8.07 -8.10 11.24
C PHE A 118 -7.42 -9.45 11.56
N LYS A 119 -6.64 -9.58 12.64
CA LYS A 119 -6.22 -10.91 13.12
C LYS A 119 -7.34 -11.57 13.94
N GLY A 120 -8.44 -11.90 13.28
CA GLY A 120 -9.41 -12.90 13.74
C GLY A 120 -9.32 -14.14 12.89
#